data_AF-A0A4P7B8U3-F1
#
_entry.id   AF-A0A4P7B8U3-F1
#
_cell.length_a   1.000
_cell.length_b   1.000
_cell.length_c   1.000
_cell.angle_alpha   90.00
_cell.angle_beta   90.00
_cell.angle_gamma   90.00
#
_symmetry.space_group_name_H-M   'P 1'
#
loop_
_entity.id
_entity.type
_entity.pdbx_description
1 polymer ?
#
loop_
_entity_poly.entity_id
_entity_poly.type
_entity_poly.pdbx_seq_one_letter_code
_entity_poly.pdbx_strand_id
1 'polypeptide(L)'
;MPTYVQHEVLGRIPDVFNAEAIWQAPGLALFARRPLLRDLLERCPREQRGRAATRCFAHVTLRLPQEDVDDDYHLTRGNRARELTDTLAALHRKDFGDLLGNDDVRYHVIGADDLATGEIEVRFGHAVYLPAPDEKVLFDVTASSDGATWHSVCPVYPQQRLALIGDAPGWPFGTDGVLLLINDGPDAEPVLQVRPKGAFDCRLDAAGHYTVTSRQGGKRLLLKITRSGTAPVRVAPPAVWQPRTRPDASPRADEPTALPLAAMRTETASDATYAPGARGRLALAALALPRLSRYRSTGVTRLELPFDCTLGFAVNVMPAVTIAVDATDTLQVVTRDDSMSLELPCTCATHGEHALHVTSVPAAMAERYSAMVALPQPVMAPVSAKGVFGRGSPALAALRVLETARCMTGADSAASPDRIGLSRSAFSFEPSAQGLLLLRQSANQALYHLDAALGYIGMIDAAEGDEPFVLPPGHHVVAGHYVLRYDA
;
A
#
# COMPACT_ATOMS: atom_id res chain seq x y z
N MET A 1 -11.66 25.76 -5.35
CA MET A 1 -10.22 25.90 -5.64
C MET A 1 -9.93 25.20 -6.96
N PRO A 2 -8.94 25.61 -7.76
CA PRO A 2 -8.55 24.79 -8.91
C PRO A 2 -8.12 23.41 -8.42
N THR A 3 -8.76 22.38 -8.93
CA THR A 3 -8.44 20.99 -8.64
C THR A 3 -7.18 20.62 -9.43
N TYR A 4 -6.04 20.46 -8.72
CA TYR A 4 -4.75 20.16 -9.36
C TYR A 4 -4.66 18.70 -9.84
N VAL A 5 -5.39 17.81 -9.17
CA VAL A 5 -5.58 16.40 -9.51
C VAL A 5 -7.06 16.10 -9.37
N GLN A 6 -7.71 15.77 -10.48
CA GLN A 6 -9.01 15.11 -10.49
C GLN A 6 -8.80 13.65 -10.15
N HIS A 7 -9.62 13.13 -9.25
CA HIS A 7 -9.65 11.71 -8.96
C HIS A 7 -11.11 11.25 -8.87
N GLU A 8 -11.41 10.10 -9.47
CA GLU A 8 -12.75 9.51 -9.45
C GLU A 8 -12.63 7.98 -9.37
N VAL A 9 -13.47 7.35 -8.55
CA VAL A 9 -13.55 5.89 -8.45
C VAL A 9 -14.66 5.38 -9.37
N LEU A 10 -14.27 4.74 -10.45
CA LEU A 10 -15.13 3.94 -11.31
C LEU A 10 -15.41 2.61 -10.61
N GLY A 11 -16.64 2.09 -10.69
CA GLY A 11 -17.00 0.83 -10.05
C GLY A 11 -17.90 -0.03 -10.92
N ARG A 12 -18.05 -1.31 -10.55
CA ARG A 12 -18.78 -2.34 -11.31
C ARG A 12 -18.14 -2.65 -12.66
N ILE A 13 -16.81 -2.59 -12.73
CA ILE A 13 -16.06 -3.01 -13.91
C ILE A 13 -15.76 -4.50 -13.72
N PRO A 14 -16.38 -5.41 -14.50
CA PRO A 14 -16.21 -6.86 -14.28
C PRO A 14 -14.78 -7.33 -14.48
N ASP A 15 -14.05 -6.68 -15.39
CA ASP A 15 -12.64 -6.90 -15.63
C ASP A 15 -11.92 -5.55 -15.65
N VAL A 16 -11.11 -5.30 -14.62
CA VAL A 16 -10.38 -4.04 -14.45
C VAL A 16 -9.27 -3.83 -15.48
N PHE A 17 -8.98 -4.84 -16.32
CA PHE A 17 -8.08 -4.72 -17.47
C PHE A 17 -8.80 -4.51 -18.80
N ASN A 18 -10.14 -4.47 -18.80
CA ASN A 18 -10.92 -4.24 -20.01
C ASN A 18 -11.00 -2.73 -20.32
N ALA A 19 -10.15 -2.28 -21.24
CA ALA A 19 -10.06 -0.88 -21.65
C ALA A 19 -11.41 -0.30 -22.13
N GLU A 20 -12.20 -1.05 -22.90
CA GLU A 20 -13.50 -0.60 -23.40
C GLU A 20 -14.48 -0.38 -22.25
N ALA A 21 -14.54 -1.30 -21.29
CA ALA A 21 -15.41 -1.16 -20.11
C ALA A 21 -15.06 0.06 -19.24
N ILE A 22 -13.79 0.47 -19.23
CA ILE A 22 -13.29 1.67 -18.54
C ILE A 22 -13.58 2.93 -19.35
N TRP A 23 -13.40 2.86 -20.67
CA TRP A 23 -13.49 3.99 -21.59
C TRP A 23 -14.92 4.44 -21.81
N GLN A 24 -15.79 3.54 -22.28
CA GLN A 24 -17.18 3.80 -22.59
C GLN A 24 -18.01 2.51 -22.65
N ALA A 25 -19.22 2.51 -22.09
CA ALA A 25 -20.09 1.33 -22.13
C ALA A 25 -20.48 0.97 -23.59
N PRO A 26 -20.34 -0.31 -24.00
CA PRO A 26 -20.75 -0.75 -25.33
C PRO A 26 -22.28 -0.79 -25.45
N GLY A 27 -22.85 0.09 -26.27
CA GLY A 27 -24.25 0.05 -26.73
C GLY A 27 -25.33 0.34 -25.67
N LEU A 28 -26.27 1.24 -25.97
CA LEU A 28 -27.55 1.51 -25.27
C LEU A 28 -27.55 1.59 -23.72
N ALA A 29 -26.40 1.73 -23.05
CA ALA A 29 -26.30 1.91 -21.60
C ALA A 29 -26.62 3.35 -21.15
N LEU A 30 -27.68 3.94 -21.71
CA LEU A 30 -28.27 5.23 -21.30
C LEU A 30 -28.71 5.25 -19.81
N PHE A 31 -28.59 4.12 -19.10
CA PHE A 31 -28.95 3.95 -17.70
C PHE A 31 -27.75 3.79 -16.75
N ALA A 32 -26.50 3.78 -17.25
CA ALA A 32 -25.32 3.81 -16.39
C ALA A 32 -25.20 5.21 -15.75
N ARG A 33 -25.63 5.34 -14.49
CA ARG A 33 -25.61 6.62 -13.76
C ARG A 33 -24.21 7.12 -13.35
N ARG A 34 -23.15 6.33 -13.57
CA ARG A 34 -21.78 6.68 -13.16
C ARG A 34 -20.94 7.06 -14.39
N PRO A 35 -20.18 8.17 -14.33
CA PRO A 35 -19.34 8.60 -15.44
C PRO A 35 -18.22 7.58 -15.68
N LEU A 36 -17.88 7.33 -16.95
CA LEU A 36 -16.72 6.53 -17.34
C LEU A 36 -15.53 7.43 -17.68
N LEU A 37 -14.36 6.85 -17.97
CA LEU A 37 -13.14 7.62 -18.20
C LEU A 37 -13.30 8.66 -19.32
N ARG A 38 -13.94 8.30 -20.44
CA ARG A 38 -14.22 9.23 -21.54
C ARG A 38 -15.07 10.41 -21.07
N ASP A 39 -16.14 10.14 -20.32
CA ASP A 39 -17.04 11.19 -19.80
C ASP A 39 -16.30 12.13 -18.84
N LEU A 40 -15.38 11.61 -18.02
CA LEU A 40 -14.59 12.40 -17.09
C LEU A 40 -13.65 13.35 -17.83
N LEU A 41 -12.95 12.87 -18.86
CA LEU A 41 -12.06 13.69 -19.69
C LEU A 41 -12.82 14.77 -20.46
N GLU A 42 -14.01 14.45 -20.98
CA GLU A 42 -14.86 15.40 -21.69
C GLU A 42 -15.40 16.51 -20.77
N ARG A 43 -15.79 16.16 -19.53
CA ARG A 43 -16.33 17.12 -18.55
C ARG A 43 -15.28 17.94 -17.83
N CYS A 44 -14.03 17.47 -17.81
CA CYS A 44 -12.91 18.12 -17.14
C CYS A 44 -11.76 18.39 -18.12
N PRO A 45 -11.98 19.23 -19.16
CA PRO A 45 -10.92 19.58 -20.09
C PRO A 45 -9.81 20.39 -19.41
N ARG A 46 -8.60 20.26 -19.94
CA ARG A 46 -7.40 20.97 -19.47
C ARG A 46 -7.51 22.48 -19.70
N GLU A 47 -8.08 22.89 -20.83
CA GLU A 47 -8.33 24.29 -21.17
C GLU A 47 -9.72 24.43 -21.80
N GLN A 48 -10.41 25.53 -21.49
CA GLN A 48 -11.69 25.90 -22.10
C GLN A 48 -11.62 27.31 -22.65
N ARG A 49 -12.23 27.53 -23.82
CA ARG A 49 -12.50 28.85 -24.37
C ARG A 49 -14.01 29.06 -24.40
N GLY A 50 -14.52 29.82 -23.44
CA GLY A 50 -15.97 29.93 -23.23
C GLY A 50 -16.54 28.60 -22.74
N ARG A 51 -17.47 28.01 -23.51
CA ARG A 51 -18.06 26.69 -23.20
C ARG A 51 -17.41 25.53 -23.95
N ALA A 52 -16.48 25.80 -24.87
CA ALA A 52 -15.83 24.78 -25.67
C ALA A 52 -14.50 24.34 -25.03
N ALA A 53 -14.28 23.03 -24.94
CA ALA A 53 -12.98 22.48 -24.61
C ALA A 53 -11.97 22.80 -25.72
N THR A 54 -10.80 23.30 -25.35
CA THR A 54 -9.70 23.57 -26.30
C THR A 54 -8.50 22.67 -26.07
N ARG A 55 -8.36 22.08 -24.88
CA ARG A 55 -7.37 21.01 -24.61
C ARG A 55 -7.90 19.93 -23.69
N CYS A 56 -7.47 18.69 -23.94
CA CYS A 56 -7.68 17.54 -23.05
C CYS A 56 -6.44 17.29 -22.18
N PHE A 57 -6.60 16.56 -21.07
CA PHE A 57 -5.46 16.03 -20.32
C PHE A 57 -4.93 14.78 -21.01
N ALA A 58 -3.63 14.70 -21.27
CA ALA A 58 -3.04 13.55 -21.98
C ALA A 58 -2.43 12.49 -21.04
N HIS A 59 -2.22 12.83 -19.76
CA HIS A 59 -1.58 11.96 -18.77
C HIS A 59 -2.60 11.49 -17.74
N VAL A 60 -2.74 10.17 -17.59
CA VAL A 60 -3.71 9.55 -16.70
C VAL A 60 -3.06 8.42 -15.91
N THR A 61 -3.19 8.44 -14.59
CA THR A 61 -2.82 7.31 -13.73
C THR A 61 -4.08 6.52 -13.37
N LEU A 62 -4.03 5.22 -13.58
CA LEU A 62 -5.06 4.27 -13.18
C LEU A 62 -4.56 3.53 -11.96
N ARG A 63 -5.31 3.62 -10.88
CA ARG A 63 -5.12 2.76 -9.72
C ARG A 63 -6.09 1.60 -9.84
N LEU A 64 -5.55 0.40 -9.96
CA LEU A 64 -6.33 -0.84 -9.95
C LEU A 64 -6.19 -1.50 -8.57
N PRO A 65 -7.09 -2.41 -8.18
CA PRO A 65 -6.91 -3.17 -6.95
C PRO A 65 -5.56 -3.88 -6.99
N GLN A 66 -4.78 -3.76 -5.92
CA GLN A 66 -3.41 -4.28 -5.87
C GLN A 66 -3.35 -5.77 -6.23
N GLU A 67 -4.36 -6.55 -5.83
CA GLU A 67 -4.47 -7.98 -6.16
C GLU A 67 -4.60 -8.25 -7.66
N ASP A 68 -5.38 -7.45 -8.39
CA ASP A 68 -5.52 -7.60 -9.84
C ASP A 68 -4.19 -7.32 -10.56
N VAL A 69 -3.44 -6.31 -10.09
CA VAL A 69 -2.11 -5.97 -10.62
C VAL A 69 -1.08 -7.04 -10.29
N ASP A 70 -1.09 -7.55 -9.06
CA ASP A 70 -0.23 -8.64 -8.63
C ASP A 70 -0.55 -9.91 -9.43
N ASP A 71 -1.82 -10.25 -9.64
CA ASP A 71 -2.26 -11.39 -10.45
C ASP A 71 -1.83 -11.24 -11.91
N ASP A 72 -2.01 -10.07 -12.51
CA ASP A 72 -1.51 -9.80 -13.86
C ASP A 72 0.01 -9.94 -13.94
N TYR A 73 0.72 -9.46 -12.92
CA TYR A 73 2.16 -9.63 -12.82
C TYR A 73 2.56 -11.11 -12.69
N HIS A 74 1.86 -11.88 -11.86
CA HIS A 74 2.15 -13.29 -11.61
C HIS A 74 1.78 -14.20 -12.80
N LEU A 75 0.64 -13.96 -13.43
CA LEU A 75 0.08 -14.83 -14.48
C LEU A 75 0.55 -14.43 -15.87
N THR A 76 0.72 -13.14 -16.16
CA THR A 76 1.01 -12.65 -17.52
C THR A 76 2.25 -11.76 -17.60
N ARG A 77 2.98 -11.55 -16.50
CA ARG A 77 4.12 -10.62 -16.42
C ARG A 77 3.72 -9.18 -16.75
N GLY A 78 2.58 -8.75 -16.22
CA GLY A 78 2.08 -7.39 -16.38
C GLY A 78 1.59 -7.09 -17.80
N ASN A 79 1.27 -8.13 -18.58
CA ASN A 79 0.90 -7.94 -19.98
C ASN A 79 -0.47 -7.28 -20.10
N ARG A 80 -1.42 -7.60 -19.22
CA ARG A 80 -2.75 -7.00 -19.28
C ARG A 80 -2.70 -5.53 -18.87
N ALA A 81 -1.87 -5.16 -17.91
CA ALA A 81 -1.62 -3.75 -17.56
C ALA A 81 -1.01 -2.97 -18.73
N ARG A 82 -0.02 -3.55 -19.43
CA ARG A 82 0.59 -2.94 -20.63
C ARG A 82 -0.43 -2.78 -21.76
N GLU A 83 -1.16 -3.84 -22.08
CA GLU A 83 -2.21 -3.85 -23.10
C GLU A 83 -3.34 -2.85 -22.77
N LEU A 84 -3.72 -2.75 -21.50
CA LEU A 84 -4.66 -1.74 -21.00
C LEU A 84 -4.15 -0.33 -21.29
N THR A 85 -2.90 -0.02 -20.93
CA THR A 85 -2.32 1.31 -21.17
C THR A 85 -2.26 1.65 -22.66
N ASP A 86 -1.88 0.70 -23.52
CA ASP A 86 -1.78 0.90 -24.96
C ASP A 86 -3.17 1.11 -25.60
N THR A 87 -4.14 0.29 -25.20
CA THR A 87 -5.51 0.34 -25.73
C THR A 87 -6.20 1.63 -25.30
N LEU A 88 -6.09 2.04 -24.03
CA LEU A 88 -6.62 3.32 -23.57
C LEU A 88 -5.93 4.52 -24.22
N ALA A 89 -4.63 4.45 -24.47
CA ALA A 89 -3.93 5.49 -25.22
C ALA A 89 -4.45 5.60 -26.66
N ALA A 90 -4.73 4.47 -27.31
CA ALA A 90 -5.32 4.44 -28.65
C ALA A 90 -6.74 5.02 -28.68
N LEU A 91 -7.61 4.62 -27.75
CA LEU A 91 -8.97 5.14 -27.61
C LEU A 91 -8.98 6.65 -27.32
N HIS A 92 -8.09 7.11 -26.45
CA HIS A 92 -7.93 8.53 -26.12
C HIS A 92 -7.48 9.35 -27.34
N ARG A 93 -6.47 8.89 -28.09
CA ARG A 93 -6.06 9.56 -29.33
C ARG A 93 -7.17 9.58 -30.37
N LYS A 94 -7.95 8.50 -30.47
CA LYS A 94 -9.08 8.41 -31.40
C LYS A 94 -10.18 9.43 -31.09
N ASP A 95 -10.56 9.55 -29.83
CA ASP A 95 -11.73 10.36 -29.45
C ASP A 95 -11.39 11.83 -29.15
N PHE A 96 -10.18 12.12 -28.68
CA PHE A 96 -9.75 13.47 -28.28
C PHE A 96 -8.55 13.98 -29.09
N GLY A 97 -8.19 13.34 -30.21
CA GLY A 97 -7.04 13.70 -31.07
C GLY A 97 -6.91 15.21 -31.32
N ASP A 98 -8.02 15.84 -31.70
CA ASP A 98 -8.07 17.28 -32.01
C ASP A 98 -7.80 18.20 -30.79
N LEU A 99 -7.97 17.68 -29.57
CA LEU A 99 -7.80 18.40 -28.30
C LEU A 99 -6.47 18.11 -27.61
N LEU A 100 -5.63 17.21 -28.12
CA LEU A 100 -4.34 16.87 -27.51
C LEU A 100 -3.22 17.83 -27.94
N GLY A 101 -3.35 18.48 -29.11
CA GLY A 101 -2.29 19.34 -29.64
C GLY A 101 -0.99 18.55 -29.86
N ASN A 102 0.08 18.92 -29.15
CA ASN A 102 1.38 18.24 -29.18
C ASN A 102 1.63 17.35 -27.95
N ASP A 103 0.63 17.17 -27.09
CA ASP A 103 0.79 16.36 -25.88
C ASP A 103 0.73 14.86 -26.23
N ASP A 104 1.68 14.07 -25.75
CA ASP A 104 1.66 12.61 -25.88
C ASP A 104 0.68 12.00 -24.88
N VAL A 105 -0.20 11.11 -25.37
CA VAL A 105 -1.09 10.37 -24.46
C VAL A 105 -0.32 9.27 -23.75
N ARG A 106 -0.33 9.33 -22.42
CA ARG A 106 0.36 8.36 -21.56
C ARG A 106 -0.57 7.90 -20.45
N TYR A 107 -0.53 6.59 -20.20
CA TYR A 107 -1.22 5.95 -19.11
C TYR A 107 -0.22 5.24 -18.22
N HIS A 108 -0.48 5.24 -16.93
CA HIS A 108 0.28 4.47 -15.97
C HIS A 108 -0.66 3.70 -15.07
N VAL A 109 -0.44 2.40 -14.95
CA VAL A 109 -1.20 1.53 -14.05
C VAL A 109 -0.39 1.31 -12.80
N ILE A 110 -0.99 1.57 -11.64
CA ILE A 110 -0.43 1.26 -10.33
C ILE A 110 -1.43 0.43 -9.53
N GLY A 111 -0.93 -0.43 -8.66
CA GLY A 111 -1.77 -1.13 -7.69
C GLY A 111 -2.15 -0.23 -6.51
N ALA A 112 -3.28 -0.52 -5.90
CA ALA A 112 -3.83 0.21 -4.76
C ALA A 112 -4.47 -0.73 -3.75
N ASP A 113 -4.07 -0.58 -2.49
CA ASP A 113 -4.55 -1.41 -1.38
C ASP A 113 -5.92 -0.94 -0.83
N ASP A 114 -6.40 0.23 -1.23
CA ASP A 114 -7.64 0.87 -0.76
C ASP A 114 -8.83 0.67 -1.71
N LEU A 115 -8.65 -0.01 -2.86
CA LEU A 115 -9.71 -0.27 -3.85
C LEU A 115 -10.32 -1.67 -3.70
N ALA A 116 -11.66 -1.74 -3.82
CA ALA A 116 -12.38 -3.01 -3.85
C ALA A 116 -12.33 -3.67 -5.24
N THR A 117 -12.66 -4.97 -5.31
CA THR A 117 -12.73 -5.71 -6.57
C THR A 117 -13.69 -5.05 -7.56
N GLY A 118 -13.23 -4.84 -8.80
CA GLY A 118 -14.02 -4.18 -9.85
C GLY A 118 -14.16 -2.66 -9.67
N GLU A 119 -13.39 -2.05 -8.77
CA GLU A 119 -13.21 -0.61 -8.66
C GLU A 119 -11.87 -0.16 -9.25
N ILE A 120 -11.87 1.00 -9.89
CA ILE A 120 -10.69 1.63 -10.48
C ILE A 120 -10.71 3.09 -10.12
N GLU A 121 -9.63 3.61 -9.54
CA GLU A 121 -9.49 5.05 -9.38
C GLU A 121 -8.70 5.64 -10.55
N VAL A 122 -9.30 6.61 -11.23
CA VAL A 122 -8.66 7.37 -12.29
C VAL A 122 -8.14 8.66 -11.70
N ARG A 123 -6.87 9.00 -11.97
CA ARG A 123 -6.25 10.29 -11.61
C ARG A 123 -5.71 11.00 -12.84
N PHE A 124 -6.11 12.25 -13.04
CA PHE A 124 -5.60 13.12 -14.10
C PHE A 124 -5.66 14.58 -13.65
N GLY A 125 -4.94 15.49 -14.30
CA GLY A 125 -4.98 16.91 -13.94
C GLY A 125 -3.64 17.60 -14.17
N HIS A 126 -3.55 18.86 -13.77
CA HIS A 126 -2.35 19.68 -14.00
C HIS A 126 -1.12 19.18 -13.23
N ALA A 127 -1.30 18.48 -12.12
CA ALA A 127 -0.20 17.90 -11.33
C ALA A 127 0.11 16.44 -11.69
N VAL A 128 -0.69 15.80 -12.56
CA VAL A 128 -0.44 14.42 -13.01
C VAL A 128 0.46 14.47 -14.23
N TYR A 129 1.67 13.96 -14.07
CA TYR A 129 2.67 13.95 -15.13
C TYR A 129 3.34 12.59 -15.24
N LEU A 130 3.37 12.05 -16.45
CA LEU A 130 4.01 10.78 -16.77
C LEU A 130 5.18 11.06 -17.73
N PRO A 131 6.44 10.86 -17.30
CA PRO A 131 7.62 11.17 -18.11
C PRO A 131 7.73 10.26 -19.34
N ALA A 132 8.43 10.73 -20.36
CA ALA A 132 8.78 9.87 -21.49
C ALA A 132 9.82 8.82 -21.04
N PRO A 133 9.92 7.66 -21.70
CA PRO A 133 10.87 6.62 -21.31
C PRO A 133 12.33 7.08 -21.21
N ASP A 134 12.73 8.09 -21.99
CA ASP A 134 14.06 8.68 -22.06
C ASP A 134 14.15 10.09 -21.45
N GLU A 135 13.05 10.57 -20.85
CA GLU A 135 13.02 11.90 -20.25
C GLU A 135 13.81 11.92 -18.94
N LYS A 136 14.78 12.83 -18.89
CA LYS A 136 15.67 12.94 -17.72
C LYS A 136 15.02 13.80 -16.65
N VAL A 137 15.18 13.38 -15.40
CA VAL A 137 14.81 14.17 -14.23
C VAL A 137 15.53 15.52 -14.29
N LEU A 138 14.80 16.61 -14.15
CA LEU A 138 15.33 17.96 -14.10
C LEU A 138 15.62 18.38 -12.65
N PHE A 139 14.69 18.13 -11.74
CA PHE A 139 14.87 18.37 -10.31
C PHE A 139 14.51 17.12 -9.50
N ASP A 140 15.31 16.85 -8.48
CA ASP A 140 15.00 15.90 -7.41
C ASP A 140 14.52 16.68 -6.18
N VAL A 141 13.36 16.30 -5.66
CA VAL A 141 12.77 16.91 -4.46
C VAL A 141 12.92 15.94 -3.31
N THR A 142 13.59 16.38 -2.24
CA THR A 142 13.77 15.60 -1.01
C THR A 142 13.19 16.35 0.19
N ALA A 143 12.73 15.59 1.18
CA ALA A 143 12.19 16.13 2.43
C ALA A 143 12.80 15.48 3.67
N SER A 144 12.85 16.24 4.76
CA SER A 144 13.37 15.81 6.06
C SER A 144 12.60 16.46 7.20
N SER A 145 12.26 15.72 8.25
CA SER A 145 11.64 16.26 9.47
C SER A 145 12.67 16.75 10.49
N ASP A 146 13.88 16.19 10.47
CA ASP A 146 14.93 16.40 11.48
C ASP A 146 16.19 17.07 10.92
N GLY A 147 16.33 17.15 9.59
CA GLY A 147 17.52 17.64 8.88
C GLY A 147 18.66 16.61 8.78
N ALA A 148 18.55 15.47 9.44
CA ALA A 148 19.53 14.39 9.42
C ALA A 148 19.19 13.34 8.36
N THR A 149 17.91 12.97 8.24
CA THR A 149 17.45 11.94 7.31
C THR A 149 16.62 12.56 6.20
N TRP A 150 17.08 12.43 4.96
CA TRP A 150 16.43 12.99 3.78
C TRP A 150 15.82 11.88 2.92
N HIS A 151 14.54 12.03 2.58
CA HIS A 151 13.78 11.07 1.79
C HIS A 151 13.41 11.71 0.45
N SER A 152 13.48 10.95 -0.64
CA SER A 152 12.96 11.42 -1.93
C SER A 152 11.44 11.56 -1.86
N VAL A 153 10.94 12.66 -2.39
CA VAL A 153 9.51 13.00 -2.45
C VAL A 153 8.99 12.74 -3.86
N CYS A 154 9.57 13.43 -4.84
CA CYS A 154 9.24 13.23 -6.25
C CYS A 154 10.32 13.81 -7.18
N PRO A 155 10.53 13.19 -8.35
CA PRO A 155 11.23 13.84 -9.45
C PRO A 155 10.33 14.87 -10.15
N VAL A 156 10.95 15.90 -10.72
CA VAL A 156 10.31 16.87 -11.63
C VAL A 156 11.01 16.85 -12.97
N TYR A 157 10.24 16.80 -14.05
CA TYR A 157 10.73 16.68 -15.42
C TYR A 157 10.64 18.00 -16.20
N PRO A 158 11.42 18.19 -17.28
CA PRO A 158 11.44 19.43 -18.06
C PRO A 158 10.07 19.91 -18.54
N GLN A 159 9.18 19.02 -18.98
CA GLN A 159 7.85 19.39 -19.46
C GLN A 159 6.77 19.34 -18.36
N GLN A 160 7.13 18.93 -17.15
CA GLN A 160 6.23 18.93 -16.01
C GLN A 160 6.13 20.35 -15.44
N ARG A 161 5.03 21.04 -15.73
CA ARG A 161 4.82 22.41 -15.26
C ARG A 161 4.52 22.51 -13.75
N LEU A 162 3.88 21.50 -13.18
CA LEU A 162 3.38 21.56 -11.81
C LEU A 162 3.55 20.21 -11.12
N ALA A 163 4.08 20.22 -9.90
CA ALA A 163 4.15 19.08 -9.00
C ALA A 163 3.46 19.41 -7.67
N LEU A 164 2.67 18.47 -7.17
CA LEU A 164 1.95 18.59 -5.90
C LEU A 164 2.67 17.78 -4.82
N ILE A 165 2.92 18.40 -3.67
CA ILE A 165 3.57 17.78 -2.51
C ILE A 165 2.61 17.94 -1.32
N GLY A 166 1.95 16.86 -0.93
CA GLY A 166 0.91 16.92 0.11
C GLY A 166 0.59 15.60 0.80
N ASP A 167 1.32 14.54 0.47
CA ASP A 167 1.12 13.17 0.99
C ASP A 167 2.42 12.37 0.86
N ALA A 168 3.56 13.06 1.02
CA ALA A 168 4.87 12.47 0.89
C ALA A 168 5.26 11.69 2.17
N PRO A 169 6.19 10.72 2.07
CA PRO A 169 6.78 10.10 3.26
C PRO A 169 7.31 11.17 4.23
N GLY A 170 6.84 11.14 5.48
CA GLY A 170 7.21 12.12 6.51
C GLY A 170 6.42 13.43 6.46
N TRP A 171 5.33 13.54 5.68
CA TRP A 171 4.44 14.70 5.66
C TRP A 171 3.77 14.93 7.02
N PRO A 172 4.13 16.00 7.76
CA PRO A 172 3.71 16.14 9.16
C PRO A 172 2.38 16.90 9.30
N PHE A 173 1.87 17.48 8.22
CA PHE A 173 0.80 18.47 8.22
C PHE A 173 -0.60 17.89 7.97
N GLY A 174 -0.73 16.58 7.77
CA GLY A 174 -2.02 15.95 7.47
C GLY A 174 -2.75 16.67 6.32
N THR A 175 -4.02 17.01 6.54
CA THR A 175 -4.88 17.69 5.57
C THR A 175 -4.82 19.23 5.63
N ASP A 176 -3.91 19.82 6.42
CA ASP A 176 -3.85 21.26 6.66
C ASP A 176 -3.53 22.07 5.39
N GLY A 177 -2.89 21.44 4.41
CA GLY A 177 -2.51 22.05 3.14
C GLY A 177 -1.57 21.18 2.32
N VAL A 178 -1.08 21.74 1.22
CA VAL A 178 -0.17 21.14 0.24
C VAL A 178 0.83 22.20 -0.25
N LEU A 179 1.98 21.76 -0.74
CA LEU A 179 2.93 22.59 -1.48
C LEU A 179 2.77 22.32 -2.98
N LEU A 180 2.90 23.38 -3.76
CA LEU A 180 2.95 23.35 -5.21
C LEU A 180 4.33 23.78 -5.66
N LEU A 181 4.98 22.93 -6.43
CA LEU A 181 6.20 23.28 -7.13
C LEU A 181 5.87 23.61 -8.58
N ILE A 182 6.14 24.84 -8.99
CA ILE A 182 5.87 25.33 -10.33
C ILE A 182 7.19 25.37 -11.10
N ASN A 183 7.22 24.70 -12.24
CA ASN A 183 8.35 24.66 -13.16
C ASN A 183 7.92 25.34 -14.46
N ASP A 184 8.40 26.55 -14.73
CA ASP A 184 8.07 27.30 -15.94
C ASP A 184 8.94 26.93 -17.15
N GLY A 185 9.81 25.92 -17.01
CA GLY A 185 10.60 25.35 -18.10
C GLY A 185 11.99 24.88 -17.66
N PRO A 186 12.74 24.20 -18.55
CA PRO A 186 14.04 23.60 -18.21
C PRO A 186 15.06 24.59 -17.69
N ASP A 187 15.02 25.84 -18.14
CA ASP A 187 15.98 26.88 -17.75
C ASP A 187 15.47 27.77 -16.60
N ALA A 188 14.22 27.57 -16.16
CA ALA A 188 13.62 28.34 -15.07
C ALA A 188 13.97 27.74 -13.71
N GLU A 189 14.09 28.62 -12.71
CA GLU A 189 14.13 28.17 -11.31
C GLU A 189 12.72 27.76 -10.86
N PRO A 190 12.57 26.63 -10.15
CA PRO A 190 11.25 26.17 -9.76
C PRO A 190 10.75 26.97 -8.55
N VAL A 191 9.49 27.39 -8.61
CA VAL A 191 8.87 28.26 -7.60
C VAL A 191 7.97 27.43 -6.68
N LEU A 192 8.26 27.47 -5.38
CA LEU A 192 7.46 26.79 -4.36
C LEU A 192 6.32 27.70 -3.86
N GLN A 193 5.09 27.17 -3.82
CA GLN A 193 3.92 27.87 -3.31
C GLN A 193 3.14 27.02 -2.31
N VAL A 194 2.52 27.68 -1.32
CA VAL A 194 1.69 27.02 -0.30
C VAL A 194 0.20 27.12 -0.67
N ARG A 195 -0.58 26.05 -0.41
CA ARG A 195 -2.04 26.02 -0.54
C ARG A 195 -2.69 25.30 0.66
N PRO A 196 -3.81 25.82 1.22
CA PRO A 196 -4.37 27.14 0.97
C PRO A 196 -3.39 28.25 1.39
N LYS A 197 -3.59 29.47 0.86
CA LYS A 197 -2.69 30.58 1.14
C LYS A 197 -2.66 30.84 2.66
N GLY A 198 -1.47 30.85 3.24
CA GLY A 198 -1.27 31.08 4.67
C GLY A 198 -1.40 29.84 5.56
N ALA A 199 -1.59 28.63 4.99
CA ALA A 199 -1.57 27.39 5.78
C ALA A 199 -0.21 27.15 6.46
N PHE A 200 0.87 27.42 5.73
CA PHE A 200 2.25 27.21 6.18
C PHE A 200 3.07 28.50 6.04
N ASP A 201 4.03 28.70 6.96
CA ASP A 201 5.13 29.63 6.76
C ASP A 201 6.28 28.86 6.09
N CYS A 202 6.71 29.36 4.92
CA CYS A 202 7.71 28.73 4.08
C CYS A 202 8.86 29.71 3.84
N ARG A 203 10.06 29.38 4.34
CA ARG A 203 11.24 30.23 4.24
C ARG A 203 12.40 29.45 3.65
N LEU A 204 13.04 30.02 2.63
CA LEU A 204 14.29 29.50 2.12
C LEU A 204 15.41 29.91 3.09
N ASP A 205 16.20 28.92 3.51
CA ASP A 205 17.31 29.14 4.42
C ASP A 205 18.62 29.40 3.65
N ALA A 206 19.68 29.78 4.38
CA ALA A 206 20.99 30.05 3.79
C ALA A 206 21.69 28.79 3.26
N ALA A 207 21.31 27.60 3.75
CA ALA A 207 21.83 26.32 3.27
C ALA A 207 21.11 25.80 2.01
N GLY A 208 20.15 26.55 1.46
CA GLY A 208 19.47 26.24 0.21
C GLY A 208 18.33 25.24 0.34
N HIS A 209 17.75 25.08 1.54
CA HIS A 209 16.55 24.29 1.75
C HIS A 209 15.40 25.15 2.30
N TYR A 210 14.18 24.79 1.94
CA TYR A 210 12.97 25.42 2.44
C TYR A 210 12.62 24.84 3.81
N THR A 211 12.42 25.70 4.79
CA THR A 211 11.79 25.36 6.06
C THR A 211 10.31 25.68 5.98
N VAL A 212 9.48 24.65 6.06
CA VAL A 212 8.02 24.73 6.06
C VAL A 212 7.52 24.45 7.47
N THR A 213 6.72 25.36 8.02
CA THR A 213 6.16 25.22 9.38
C THR A 213 4.66 25.43 9.35
N SER A 214 3.91 24.59 10.08
CA SER A 214 2.47 24.81 10.23
C SER A 214 2.22 25.96 11.19
N ARG A 215 1.28 26.84 10.81
CA ARG A 215 0.85 27.93 11.69
C ARG A 215 -0.04 27.47 12.84
N GLN A 216 -0.59 26.26 12.76
CA GLN A 216 -1.54 25.71 13.74
C GLN A 216 -0.90 24.75 14.74
N GLY A 217 0.25 24.15 14.41
CA GLY A 217 0.99 23.29 15.33
C GLY A 217 2.46 23.27 14.92
N GLY A 218 3.37 23.40 15.89
CA GLY A 218 4.82 23.61 15.71
C GLY A 218 5.60 22.50 14.99
N LYS A 219 4.94 21.69 14.17
CA LYS A 219 5.53 20.74 13.24
C LYS A 219 6.26 21.48 12.12
N ARG A 220 7.39 20.92 11.71
CA ARG A 220 8.31 21.46 10.71
C ARG A 220 8.65 20.39 9.68
N LEU A 221 8.84 20.81 8.44
CA LEU A 221 9.38 20.01 7.35
C LEU A 221 10.47 20.82 6.64
N LEU A 222 11.57 20.17 6.31
CA LEU A 222 12.61 20.69 5.45
C LEU A 222 12.43 20.11 4.06
N LEU A 223 12.49 20.96 3.04
CA LEU A 223 12.36 20.57 1.64
C LEU A 223 13.56 21.08 0.85
N LYS A 224 14.23 20.20 0.11
CA LYS A 224 15.37 20.54 -0.73
C LYS A 224 15.05 20.17 -2.16
N ILE A 225 15.34 21.10 -3.08
CA ILE A 225 15.08 20.95 -4.51
C ILE A 225 16.42 21.07 -5.21
N THR A 226 16.90 19.96 -5.76
CA THR A 226 18.23 19.90 -6.41
C THR A 226 18.08 19.64 -7.88
N ARG A 227 18.79 20.42 -8.71
CA ARG A 227 18.86 20.18 -10.14
C ARG A 227 19.72 18.94 -10.43
N SER A 228 19.20 18.02 -11.21
CA SER A 228 19.91 16.80 -11.60
C SER A 228 20.83 17.12 -12.79
N GLY A 229 22.15 17.10 -12.59
CA GLY A 229 23.14 17.17 -13.69
C GLY A 229 24.27 18.19 -13.58
N THR A 230 24.27 19.12 -12.62
CA THR A 230 25.42 20.02 -12.34
C THR A 230 25.41 20.53 -10.89
N ALA A 231 26.60 20.84 -10.36
CA ALA A 231 26.89 21.33 -9.00
C ALA A 231 25.94 22.45 -8.49
N PRO A 232 25.77 22.63 -7.16
CA PRO A 232 24.71 23.48 -6.61
C PRO A 232 24.90 24.94 -7.04
N VAL A 233 23.92 25.48 -7.76
CA VAL A 233 23.85 26.91 -8.10
C VAL A 233 22.78 27.57 -7.22
N ARG A 234 23.12 28.79 -6.78
CA ARG A 234 22.40 29.66 -5.85
C ARG A 234 20.89 29.71 -6.13
N VAL A 235 20.12 29.43 -5.09
CA VAL A 235 18.66 29.52 -5.07
C VAL A 235 18.25 30.99 -4.94
N ALA A 236 17.40 31.52 -5.84
CA ALA A 236 16.81 32.84 -5.68
C ALA A 236 15.79 32.86 -4.51
N PRO A 237 15.67 33.97 -3.76
CA PRO A 237 14.70 34.08 -2.69
C PRO A 237 13.26 33.97 -3.23
N PRO A 238 12.32 33.42 -2.44
CA PRO A 238 10.91 33.34 -2.82
C PRO A 238 10.40 34.74 -3.16
N ALA A 239 9.67 34.86 -4.27
CA ALA A 239 8.99 36.08 -4.64
C ALA A 239 7.88 36.39 -3.61
N VAL A 240 8.26 37.11 -2.55
CA VAL A 240 7.32 37.78 -1.65
C VAL A 240 6.72 38.92 -2.45
N TRP A 241 5.44 38.77 -2.83
CA TRP A 241 4.67 39.87 -3.41
C TRP A 241 4.72 41.07 -2.47
N GLN A 242 5.46 42.10 -2.86
CA GLN A 242 5.41 43.41 -2.22
C GLN A 242 4.00 43.97 -2.39
N PRO A 243 3.30 44.33 -1.30
CA PRO A 243 2.00 44.98 -1.40
C PRO A 243 2.20 46.35 -2.05
N ARG A 244 1.52 46.59 -3.18
CA ARG A 244 1.35 47.96 -3.67
C ARG A 244 0.50 48.71 -2.65
N THR A 245 1.08 49.74 -2.06
CA THR A 245 0.39 50.76 -1.27
C THR A 245 -0.69 51.43 -2.11
N ARG A 246 -1.91 51.47 -1.57
CA ARG A 246 -2.92 52.48 -1.95
C ARG A 246 -3.64 52.94 -0.68
N PRO A 247 -3.96 54.23 -0.55
CA PRO A 247 -4.31 54.85 0.73
C PRO A 247 -5.80 54.75 1.06
N ASP A 248 -6.04 54.76 2.37
CA ASP A 248 -7.23 55.21 3.12
C ASP A 248 -8.63 54.83 2.66
N ALA A 249 -9.25 53.94 3.45
CA ALA A 249 -10.59 54.16 3.99
C ALA A 249 -10.75 53.36 5.31
N SER A 250 -11.01 54.10 6.38
CA SER A 250 -11.20 53.63 7.77
C SER A 250 -12.47 52.76 7.96
N PRO A 251 -12.56 52.02 9.08
CA PRO A 251 -13.47 50.90 9.26
C PRO A 251 -14.84 51.32 9.81
N ARG A 252 -15.84 50.45 9.65
CA ARG A 252 -17.09 50.53 10.40
C ARG A 252 -17.44 49.17 11.01
N ALA A 253 -17.74 49.23 12.30
CA ALA A 253 -18.09 48.15 13.21
C ALA A 253 -19.58 47.75 13.10
N ASP A 254 -19.93 46.76 13.92
CA ASP A 254 -21.27 46.26 14.30
C ASP A 254 -21.89 45.22 13.34
N GLU A 255 -22.45 44.08 13.77
CA GLU A 255 -22.63 43.40 15.06
C GLU A 255 -23.09 41.93 14.74
N PRO A 256 -23.22 41.02 15.72
CA PRO A 256 -23.25 39.57 15.54
C PRO A 256 -24.66 38.97 15.41
N THR A 257 -24.80 37.84 14.69
CA THR A 257 -26.03 37.04 14.73
C THR A 257 -25.76 35.53 14.77
N ALA A 258 -26.05 34.99 15.95
CA ALA A 258 -26.60 33.67 16.29
C ALA A 258 -26.07 32.35 15.67
N LEU A 259 -25.54 31.52 16.58
CA LEU A 259 -25.39 30.06 16.47
C LEU A 259 -26.75 29.33 16.52
N PRO A 260 -26.84 28.11 15.98
CA PRO A 260 -27.62 27.05 16.58
C PRO A 260 -26.73 25.95 17.16
N LEU A 261 -27.02 25.61 18.41
CA LEU A 261 -26.51 24.48 19.19
C LEU A 261 -27.52 23.32 19.15
N ALA A 262 -27.02 22.11 19.43
CA ALA A 262 -27.70 20.82 19.65
C ALA A 262 -28.02 19.99 18.37
N ALA A 263 -27.70 18.70 18.30
CA ALA A 263 -27.92 17.70 19.34
C ALA A 263 -26.73 16.75 19.61
N MET A 264 -26.45 16.58 20.90
CA MET A 264 -25.72 15.43 21.45
C MET A 264 -26.49 14.16 21.14
N ARG A 265 -25.83 13.17 20.53
CA ARG A 265 -26.28 11.78 20.58
C ARG A 265 -25.76 11.17 21.88
N THR A 266 -26.70 10.89 22.77
CA THR A 266 -26.55 10.02 23.94
C THR A 266 -26.02 8.66 23.51
N GLU A 267 -24.85 8.31 24.04
CA GLU A 267 -24.34 6.96 24.12
C GLU A 267 -25.34 6.10 24.87
N THR A 268 -26.00 5.18 24.18
CA THR A 268 -26.67 4.07 24.83
C THR A 268 -25.58 3.09 25.26
N ALA A 269 -25.15 3.24 26.50
CA ALA A 269 -24.47 2.20 27.26
C ALA A 269 -25.37 0.95 27.25
N SER A 270 -24.99 -0.06 26.48
CA SER A 270 -25.53 -1.41 26.61
C SER A 270 -24.84 -2.05 27.80
N ASP A 271 -25.51 -2.02 28.95
CA ASP A 271 -25.32 -2.94 30.05
C ASP A 271 -25.48 -4.39 29.53
N ALA A 272 -24.37 -5.12 29.44
CA ALA A 272 -24.37 -6.56 29.22
C ALA A 272 -23.52 -7.20 30.32
N THR A 273 -24.20 -7.59 31.39
CA THR A 273 -23.69 -8.49 32.42
C THR A 273 -23.41 -9.88 31.82
N TYR A 274 -22.11 -10.18 31.71
CA TYR A 274 -21.37 -11.46 31.77
C TYR A 274 -22.06 -12.80 31.41
N ALA A 275 -21.42 -13.54 30.49
CA ALA A 275 -21.25 -15.00 30.60
C ALA A 275 -19.82 -15.38 30.16
N PRO A 276 -19.07 -16.24 30.88
CA PRO A 276 -17.76 -16.72 30.45
C PRO A 276 -17.96 -17.82 29.40
N GLY A 277 -18.35 -17.42 28.18
CA GLY A 277 -18.31 -18.31 27.03
C GLY A 277 -16.86 -18.68 26.73
N ALA A 278 -16.60 -19.96 26.47
CA ALA A 278 -15.29 -20.49 26.12
C ALA A 278 -14.58 -19.56 25.14
N ARG A 279 -13.51 -18.91 25.60
CA ARG A 279 -12.77 -17.94 24.78
C ARG A 279 -11.86 -18.76 23.89
N GLY A 280 -12.37 -19.12 22.72
CA GLY A 280 -11.57 -19.68 21.65
C GLY A 280 -10.34 -18.80 21.38
N ARG A 281 -9.21 -19.42 21.05
CA ARG A 281 -7.95 -18.75 20.75
C ARG A 281 -7.38 -19.32 19.48
N LEU A 282 -6.67 -18.49 18.74
CA LEU A 282 -5.77 -18.94 17.70
C LEU A 282 -4.35 -18.82 18.22
N ALA A 283 -3.59 -19.90 18.12
CA ALA A 283 -2.18 -19.97 18.44
C ALA A 283 -1.36 -20.07 17.16
N LEU A 284 -0.36 -19.20 16.97
CA LEU A 284 0.67 -19.41 15.97
C LEU A 284 1.55 -20.57 16.44
N ALA A 285 1.30 -21.76 15.91
CA ALA A 285 1.97 -22.99 16.34
C ALA A 285 3.26 -23.25 15.56
N ALA A 286 3.31 -22.82 14.29
CA ALA A 286 4.48 -22.98 13.44
C ALA A 286 4.53 -21.90 12.35
N LEU A 287 5.69 -21.79 11.70
CA LEU A 287 5.89 -21.02 10.48
C LEU A 287 6.18 -21.97 9.32
N ALA A 288 5.41 -21.88 8.24
CA ALA A 288 5.66 -22.59 6.99
C ALA A 288 6.61 -21.76 6.11
N LEU A 289 7.82 -22.27 5.89
CA LEU A 289 8.84 -21.57 5.11
C LEU A 289 8.51 -21.66 3.62
N PRO A 290 8.31 -20.52 2.93
CA PRO A 290 7.97 -20.51 1.52
C PRO A 290 9.16 -20.95 0.66
N ARG A 291 8.87 -21.55 -0.50
CA ARG A 291 9.86 -21.68 -1.57
C ARG A 291 10.10 -20.34 -2.24
N LEU A 292 11.20 -19.67 -1.88
CA LEU A 292 11.57 -18.38 -2.46
C LEU A 292 11.85 -18.45 -3.97
N SER A 293 12.15 -19.64 -4.50
CA SER A 293 12.26 -19.86 -5.95
C SER A 293 10.98 -19.44 -6.71
N ARG A 294 9.81 -19.56 -6.09
CA ARG A 294 8.53 -19.08 -6.63
C ARG A 294 8.40 -17.57 -6.66
N TYR A 295 9.17 -16.89 -5.82
CA TYR A 295 9.11 -15.45 -5.59
C TYR A 295 10.34 -14.72 -6.13
N ARG A 296 11.16 -15.34 -7.00
CA ARG A 296 12.39 -14.75 -7.54
C ARG A 296 12.20 -13.36 -8.17
N SER A 297 11.04 -13.11 -8.77
CA SER A 297 10.69 -11.82 -9.38
C SER A 297 10.48 -10.68 -8.37
N THR A 298 10.26 -11.00 -7.10
CA THR A 298 10.14 -10.00 -6.02
C THR A 298 11.48 -9.40 -5.61
N GLY A 299 12.60 -9.91 -6.14
CA GLY A 299 13.95 -9.52 -5.75
C GLY A 299 14.41 -10.14 -4.43
N VAL A 300 13.52 -10.81 -3.69
CA VAL A 300 13.83 -11.44 -2.40
C VAL A 300 14.83 -12.57 -2.61
N THR A 301 15.99 -12.43 -1.98
CA THR A 301 17.08 -13.40 -2.09
C THR A 301 17.15 -14.33 -0.88
N ARG A 302 16.61 -13.90 0.26
CA ARG A 302 16.64 -14.64 1.53
C ARG A 302 15.50 -14.22 2.44
N LEU A 303 14.94 -15.20 3.15
CA LEU A 303 13.99 -15.02 4.25
C LEU A 303 14.61 -15.63 5.50
N GLU A 304 14.63 -14.88 6.58
CA GLU A 304 15.31 -15.18 7.84
C GLU A 304 14.31 -15.13 8.99
N LEU A 305 14.25 -16.20 9.78
CA LEU A 305 13.42 -16.32 10.98
C LEU A 305 14.32 -16.22 12.21
N PRO A 306 14.45 -15.03 12.81
CA PRO A 306 15.32 -14.81 13.96
C PRO A 306 14.67 -15.30 15.26
N PHE A 307 15.45 -16.00 16.10
CA PHE A 307 15.05 -16.45 17.43
C PHE A 307 16.05 -16.01 18.50
N ASP A 308 15.57 -15.63 19.68
CA ASP A 308 16.39 -15.22 20.81
C ASP A 308 16.94 -16.44 21.59
N CYS A 309 17.70 -16.17 22.66
CA CYS A 309 18.29 -17.24 23.48
C CYS A 309 17.25 -18.09 24.24
N THR A 310 16.01 -17.61 24.36
CA THR A 310 14.88 -18.34 24.95
C THR A 310 14.06 -19.08 23.90
N LEU A 311 14.50 -19.04 22.63
CA LEU A 311 13.81 -19.54 21.44
C LEU A 311 12.47 -18.83 21.16
N GLY A 312 12.29 -17.62 21.68
CA GLY A 312 11.22 -16.71 21.27
C GLY A 312 11.55 -16.05 19.93
N PHE A 313 10.53 -15.67 19.16
CA PHE A 313 10.74 -14.97 17.89
C PHE A 313 11.34 -13.57 18.15
N ALA A 314 12.55 -13.32 17.65
CA ALA A 314 13.33 -12.14 18.02
C ALA A 314 12.99 -10.94 17.13
N VAL A 315 12.16 -10.03 17.65
CA VAL A 315 11.84 -8.76 17.02
C VAL A 315 12.61 -7.64 17.71
N ASN A 316 13.47 -6.92 16.97
CA ASN A 316 14.34 -5.83 17.47
C ASN A 316 15.38 -6.23 18.54
N VAL A 317 15.68 -7.51 18.68
CA VAL A 317 16.75 -8.03 19.56
C VAL A 317 17.71 -8.85 18.70
N MET A 318 18.99 -8.91 19.10
CA MET A 318 19.99 -9.71 18.40
C MET A 318 19.61 -11.20 18.49
N PRO A 319 19.44 -11.90 17.35
CA PRO A 319 19.10 -13.32 17.35
C PRO A 319 20.25 -14.17 17.90
N ALA A 320 19.92 -15.22 18.64
CA ALA A 320 20.83 -16.28 19.03
C ALA A 320 20.96 -17.34 17.93
N VAL A 321 19.86 -17.62 17.24
CA VAL A 321 19.79 -18.53 16.10
C VAL A 321 18.79 -17.99 15.07
N THR A 322 19.09 -18.18 13.79
CA THR A 322 18.23 -17.76 12.68
C THR A 322 18.04 -18.95 11.74
N ILE A 323 16.80 -19.24 11.37
CA ILE A 323 16.50 -20.20 10.30
C ILE A 323 16.29 -19.42 9.02
N ALA A 324 17.06 -19.74 7.98
CA ALA A 324 17.01 -19.03 6.71
C ALA A 324 16.63 -19.96 5.57
N VAL A 325 15.87 -19.44 4.61
CA VAL A 325 15.69 -20.02 3.28
C VAL A 325 16.19 -19.03 2.24
N ASP A 326 16.94 -19.49 1.26
CA ASP A 326 17.47 -18.66 0.17
C ASP A 326 16.66 -18.80 -1.15
N ALA A 327 17.01 -18.00 -2.16
CA ALA A 327 16.36 -18.02 -3.48
C ALA A 327 16.47 -19.35 -4.27
N THR A 328 17.31 -20.27 -3.79
CA THR A 328 17.44 -21.65 -4.30
C THR A 328 16.63 -22.66 -3.50
N ASP A 329 15.84 -22.19 -2.53
CA ASP A 329 15.09 -22.98 -1.56
C ASP A 329 15.99 -23.82 -0.62
N THR A 330 17.26 -23.45 -0.48
CA THR A 330 18.18 -24.12 0.44
C THR A 330 17.94 -23.60 1.86
N LEU A 331 17.82 -24.53 2.81
CA LEU A 331 17.58 -24.23 4.22
C LEU A 331 18.89 -24.19 4.99
N GLN A 332 19.05 -23.16 5.82
CA GLN A 332 20.23 -22.95 6.64
C GLN A 332 19.84 -22.60 8.07
N VAL A 333 20.67 -23.03 9.02
CA VAL A 333 20.71 -22.46 10.37
C VAL A 333 21.92 -21.54 10.45
N VAL A 334 21.69 -20.32 10.89
CA VAL A 334 22.71 -19.31 11.11
C VAL A 334 22.78 -19.04 12.60
N THR A 335 23.95 -19.22 13.18
CA THR A 335 24.30 -18.77 14.53
C THR A 335 25.25 -17.59 14.43
N ARG A 336 25.68 -17.02 15.57
CA ARG A 336 26.66 -15.92 15.56
C ARG A 336 27.98 -16.32 14.87
N ASP A 337 28.38 -17.58 15.01
CA ASP A 337 29.73 -18.04 14.70
C ASP A 337 29.78 -18.90 13.42
N ASP A 338 28.66 -19.48 12.99
CA ASP A 338 28.61 -20.39 11.85
C ASP A 338 27.26 -20.38 11.11
N SER A 339 27.28 -20.81 9.84
CA SER A 339 26.11 -21.01 9.00
C SER A 339 26.17 -22.38 8.35
N MET A 340 25.20 -23.24 8.68
CA MET A 340 25.17 -24.64 8.23
C MET A 340 23.89 -24.95 7.45
N SER A 341 23.99 -25.80 6.43
CA SER A 341 22.82 -26.32 5.73
C SER A 341 22.02 -27.26 6.64
N LEU A 342 20.69 -27.22 6.53
CA LEU A 342 19.80 -28.08 7.32
C LEU A 342 19.35 -29.29 6.50
N GLU A 343 19.54 -30.49 7.07
CA GLU A 343 18.86 -31.71 6.61
C GLU A 343 17.59 -31.90 7.43
N LEU A 344 16.47 -32.25 6.79
CA LEU A 344 15.16 -32.38 7.44
C LEU A 344 14.78 -33.84 7.66
N PRO A 345 14.08 -34.17 8.77
CA PRO A 345 13.77 -33.30 9.90
C PRO A 345 14.99 -33.10 10.81
N CYS A 346 15.08 -31.95 11.47
CA CYS A 346 16.16 -31.68 12.43
C CYS A 346 15.72 -30.83 13.61
N THR A 347 16.61 -30.81 14.61
CA THR A 347 16.52 -29.93 15.79
C THR A 347 17.83 -29.13 15.85
N CYS A 348 17.73 -27.80 15.79
CA CYS A 348 18.88 -26.93 15.54
C CYS A 348 19.27 -26.01 16.71
N ALA A 349 18.38 -25.84 17.70
CA ALA A 349 18.67 -25.09 18.93
C ALA A 349 17.83 -25.63 20.10
N THR A 350 18.38 -25.56 21.31
CA THR A 350 17.71 -25.99 22.55
C THR A 350 17.92 -24.97 23.66
N HIS A 351 16.89 -24.73 24.48
CA HIS A 351 16.95 -23.89 25.66
C HIS A 351 16.04 -24.48 26.76
N GLY A 352 16.65 -25.08 27.78
CA GLY A 352 15.92 -25.85 28.79
C GLY A 352 15.22 -27.04 28.14
N GLU A 353 13.90 -27.15 28.33
CA GLU A 353 13.06 -28.20 27.73
C GLU A 353 12.56 -27.85 26.32
N HIS A 354 12.83 -26.64 25.84
CA HIS A 354 12.36 -26.17 24.53
C HIS A 354 13.40 -26.42 23.46
N ALA A 355 12.96 -26.78 22.25
CA ALA A 355 13.81 -26.99 21.11
C ALA A 355 13.15 -26.48 19.82
N LEU A 356 13.97 -25.93 18.91
CA LEU A 356 13.49 -25.49 17.61
C LEU A 356 13.48 -26.67 16.64
N HIS A 357 12.28 -27.17 16.33
CA HIS A 357 12.07 -28.29 15.44
C HIS A 357 11.76 -27.80 14.02
N VAL A 358 12.52 -28.30 13.05
CA VAL A 358 12.31 -28.00 11.62
C VAL A 358 12.01 -29.31 10.91
N THR A 359 10.82 -29.41 10.32
CA THR A 359 10.34 -30.63 9.66
C THR A 359 10.10 -30.39 8.17
N SER A 360 10.11 -31.46 7.39
CA SER A 360 9.57 -31.42 6.03
C SER A 360 8.08 -31.06 6.06
N VAL A 361 7.62 -30.30 5.07
CA VAL A 361 6.18 -30.11 4.87
C VAL A 361 5.54 -31.36 4.26
N PRO A 362 4.24 -31.60 4.49
CA PRO A 362 3.50 -32.64 3.78
C PRO A 362 3.62 -32.49 2.26
N ALA A 363 3.62 -33.61 1.53
CA ALA A 363 3.85 -33.62 0.08
C ALA A 363 2.87 -32.72 -0.71
N ALA A 364 1.61 -32.64 -0.29
CA ALA A 364 0.59 -31.78 -0.89
C ALA A 364 0.90 -30.27 -0.78
N MET A 365 1.78 -29.90 0.16
CA MET A 365 2.22 -28.52 0.40
C MET A 365 3.62 -28.23 -0.14
N ALA A 366 4.35 -29.27 -0.56
CA ALA A 366 5.76 -29.17 -0.94
C ALA A 366 6.01 -28.32 -2.19
N GLU A 367 5.00 -28.06 -3.01
CA GLU A 367 5.10 -27.11 -4.13
C GLU A 367 5.26 -25.66 -3.64
N ARG A 368 4.68 -25.31 -2.49
CA ARG A 368 4.66 -23.92 -1.95
C ARG A 368 5.69 -23.70 -0.86
N TYR A 369 6.01 -24.73 -0.08
CA TYR A 369 6.83 -24.61 1.11
C TYR A 369 8.02 -25.58 1.09
N SER A 370 9.13 -25.16 1.70
CA SER A 370 10.36 -25.94 1.82
C SER A 370 10.42 -26.70 3.16
N ALA A 371 9.93 -26.09 4.24
CA ALA A 371 9.93 -26.66 5.59
C ALA A 371 8.86 -26.03 6.48
N MET A 372 8.66 -26.63 7.66
CA MET A 372 7.84 -26.08 8.73
C MET A 372 8.68 -25.97 10.00
N VAL A 373 8.64 -24.80 10.63
CA VAL A 373 9.38 -24.47 11.86
C VAL A 373 8.37 -24.37 13.00
N ALA A 374 8.36 -25.37 13.88
CA ALA A 374 7.48 -25.36 15.05
C ALA A 374 7.96 -24.30 16.05
N LEU A 375 7.05 -23.46 16.52
CA LEU A 375 7.37 -22.43 17.51
C LEU A 375 7.36 -23.05 18.91
N PRO A 376 8.47 -23.02 19.67
CA PRO A 376 8.50 -23.60 21.01
C PRO A 376 7.59 -22.85 21.98
N GLN A 377 7.37 -21.55 21.73
CA GLN A 377 6.45 -20.70 22.49
C GLN A 377 5.41 -20.11 21.52
N PRO A 378 4.23 -20.76 21.37
CA PRO A 378 3.18 -20.27 20.49
C PRO A 378 2.68 -18.88 20.91
N VAL A 379 2.54 -17.98 19.95
CA VAL A 379 1.88 -16.68 20.17
C VAL A 379 0.38 -16.90 20.10
N MET A 380 -0.38 -16.48 21.12
CA MET A 380 -1.83 -16.69 21.18
C MET A 380 -2.59 -15.38 21.06
N ALA A 381 -3.71 -15.40 20.34
CA ALA A 381 -4.64 -14.29 20.27
C ALA A 381 -6.09 -14.79 20.48
N PRO A 382 -6.91 -14.05 21.25
CA PRO A 382 -8.29 -14.43 21.49
C PRO A 382 -9.15 -14.28 20.24
N VAL A 383 -10.11 -15.19 20.08
CA VAL A 383 -11.13 -15.16 19.03
C VAL A 383 -12.49 -15.13 19.70
N SER A 384 -13.04 -13.93 19.89
CA SER A 384 -14.32 -13.73 20.60
C SER A 384 -15.49 -13.37 19.68
N ALA A 385 -15.21 -13.07 18.41
CA ALA A 385 -16.19 -12.65 17.43
C ALA A 385 -15.70 -12.99 16.02
N LYS A 386 -16.59 -12.82 15.04
CA LYS A 386 -16.24 -12.91 13.63
C LYS A 386 -15.15 -11.90 13.26
N GLY A 387 -14.19 -12.33 12.47
CA GLY A 387 -13.11 -11.48 11.99
C GLY A 387 -12.49 -11.99 10.69
N VAL A 388 -11.45 -11.29 10.23
CA VAL A 388 -10.69 -11.65 9.02
C VAL A 388 -9.22 -11.76 9.38
N PHE A 389 -8.59 -12.84 8.93
CA PHE A 389 -7.15 -13.00 8.98
C PHE A 389 -6.56 -12.71 7.60
N GLY A 390 -5.49 -11.93 7.56
CA GLY A 390 -4.78 -11.58 6.34
C GLY A 390 -3.88 -10.36 6.55
N ARG A 391 -3.13 -10.00 5.52
CA ARG A 391 -2.16 -8.91 5.54
C ARG A 391 -2.82 -7.58 5.90
N GLY A 392 -2.27 -6.87 6.89
CA GLY A 392 -2.77 -5.58 7.35
C GLY A 392 -4.11 -5.64 8.12
N SER A 393 -4.69 -6.83 8.35
CA SER A 393 -5.91 -6.93 9.15
C SER A 393 -5.62 -6.61 10.62
N PRO A 394 -6.37 -5.71 11.28
CA PRO A 394 -6.16 -5.46 12.71
C PRO A 394 -6.51 -6.68 13.57
N ALA A 395 -7.42 -7.55 13.08
CA ALA A 395 -7.76 -8.79 13.75
C ALA A 395 -6.55 -9.73 13.75
N LEU A 396 -6.22 -10.26 14.94
CA LEU A 396 -5.14 -11.23 15.14
C LEU A 396 -3.76 -10.73 14.64
N ALA A 397 -3.53 -9.42 14.60
CA ALA A 397 -2.26 -8.84 14.16
C ALA A 397 -1.05 -9.35 14.96
N ALA A 398 -1.23 -9.67 16.25
CA ALA A 398 -0.20 -10.26 17.09
C ALA A 398 0.30 -11.63 16.59
N LEU A 399 -0.50 -12.37 15.81
CA LEU A 399 -0.09 -13.66 15.24
C LEU A 399 0.78 -13.49 13.98
N ARG A 400 0.80 -12.30 13.36
CA ARG A 400 1.58 -12.04 12.16
C ARG A 400 2.99 -11.57 12.51
N VAL A 401 3.76 -12.46 13.12
CA VAL A 401 5.10 -12.15 13.65
C VAL A 401 6.09 -11.71 12.56
N LEU A 402 5.87 -12.12 11.29
CA LEU A 402 6.72 -11.71 10.17
C LEU A 402 6.40 -10.31 9.66
N GLU A 403 5.21 -9.77 9.94
CA GLU A 403 4.81 -8.42 9.50
C GLU A 403 5.77 -7.35 10.04
N THR A 404 6.24 -7.55 11.28
CA THR A 404 7.03 -6.57 12.04
C THR A 404 8.53 -6.85 12.04
N ALA A 405 8.95 -8.06 11.64
CA ALA A 405 10.34 -8.46 11.66
C ALA A 405 10.97 -8.22 10.28
N ARG A 406 12.14 -7.57 10.26
CA ARG A 406 12.95 -7.32 9.05
C ARG A 406 13.59 -8.64 8.57
N CYS A 407 12.76 -9.60 8.22
CA CYS A 407 13.12 -10.98 7.93
C CYS A 407 13.61 -11.19 6.50
N MET A 408 13.75 -10.15 5.67
CA MET A 408 14.03 -10.32 4.24
C MET A 408 15.21 -9.49 3.78
N THR A 409 15.99 -10.07 2.87
CA THR A 409 17.03 -9.37 2.11
C THR A 409 16.79 -9.48 0.62
N GLY A 410 17.25 -8.49 -0.15
CA GLY A 410 17.24 -8.50 -1.62
C GLY A 410 16.09 -7.71 -2.28
N ALA A 411 15.03 -7.37 -1.54
CA ALA A 411 13.97 -6.47 -1.99
C ALA A 411 14.26 -5.00 -1.62
N ASP A 412 13.53 -4.04 -2.22
CA ASP A 412 13.45 -2.67 -1.69
C ASP A 412 13.13 -2.75 -0.20
N SER A 413 13.90 -2.04 0.62
CA SER A 413 14.01 -2.20 2.09
C SER A 413 12.72 -2.04 2.93
N ALA A 414 11.56 -1.89 2.30
CA ALA A 414 10.24 -1.71 2.88
C ALA A 414 9.25 -2.89 2.66
N ALA A 415 9.61 -3.93 1.91
CA ALA A 415 8.69 -5.05 1.64
C ALA A 415 8.60 -6.04 2.82
N SER A 416 7.41 -6.19 3.40
CA SER A 416 7.11 -7.15 4.46
C SER A 416 7.04 -8.61 3.93
N PRO A 417 7.50 -9.62 4.70
CA PRO A 417 7.31 -11.05 4.38
C PRO A 417 5.86 -11.45 4.14
N ASP A 418 4.90 -10.77 4.75
CA ASP A 418 3.48 -11.07 4.52
C ASP A 418 3.04 -10.81 3.08
N ARG A 419 3.82 -10.05 2.29
CA ARG A 419 3.55 -9.86 0.86
C ARG A 419 3.86 -11.09 0.04
N ILE A 420 4.73 -11.99 0.50
CA ILE A 420 5.04 -13.23 -0.21
C ILE A 420 4.13 -14.38 0.26
N GLY A 421 2.89 -14.43 -0.25
CA GLY A 421 2.02 -15.60 -0.08
C GLY A 421 0.88 -15.49 0.96
N LEU A 422 0.69 -14.32 1.60
CA LEU A 422 -0.49 -14.01 2.40
C LEU A 422 -1.32 -12.89 1.77
N SER A 423 -2.59 -13.18 1.46
CA SER A 423 -3.58 -12.20 0.96
C SER A 423 -4.02 -11.22 2.05
N ARG A 424 -4.52 -10.03 1.67
CA ARG A 424 -5.08 -9.02 2.62
C ARG A 424 -6.27 -9.56 3.42
N SER A 425 -7.11 -10.34 2.74
CA SER A 425 -8.20 -11.10 3.32
C SER A 425 -8.01 -12.57 2.93
N ALA A 426 -7.22 -13.31 3.72
CA ALA A 426 -6.95 -14.72 3.44
C ALA A 426 -8.19 -15.56 3.72
N PHE A 427 -8.74 -15.43 4.93
CA PHE A 427 -9.97 -16.08 5.35
C PHE A 427 -10.68 -15.26 6.43
N SER A 428 -12.01 -15.41 6.50
CA SER A 428 -12.78 -14.98 7.65
C SER A 428 -12.93 -16.13 8.62
N PHE A 429 -13.01 -15.81 9.91
CA PHE A 429 -13.14 -16.77 10.98
C PHE A 429 -14.29 -16.39 11.90
N GLU A 430 -14.97 -17.38 12.46
CA GLU A 430 -16.04 -17.19 13.43
C GLU A 430 -16.07 -18.36 14.43
N PRO A 431 -15.89 -18.12 15.74
CA PRO A 431 -16.03 -19.17 16.75
C PRO A 431 -17.44 -19.77 16.74
N SER A 432 -17.53 -21.08 16.80
CA SER A 432 -18.81 -21.80 16.92
C SER A 432 -18.71 -22.94 17.93
N ALA A 433 -19.85 -23.53 18.28
CA ALA A 433 -19.90 -24.70 19.18
C ALA A 433 -19.18 -25.94 18.64
N GLN A 434 -18.98 -26.03 17.32
CA GLN A 434 -18.41 -27.20 16.63
C GLN A 434 -16.91 -27.03 16.33
N GLY A 435 -16.37 -25.82 16.46
CA GLY A 435 -15.03 -25.47 16.00
C GLY A 435 -14.98 -24.02 15.51
N LEU A 436 -13.89 -23.67 14.85
CA LEU A 436 -13.74 -22.37 14.21
C LEU A 436 -14.26 -22.46 12.77
N LEU A 437 -15.31 -21.71 12.45
CA LEU A 437 -15.80 -21.60 11.09
C LEU A 437 -14.81 -20.76 10.29
N LEU A 438 -14.38 -21.24 9.13
CA LEU A 438 -13.45 -20.61 8.22
C LEU A 438 -14.10 -20.44 6.86
N LEU A 439 -14.09 -19.23 6.32
CA LEU A 439 -14.50 -19.00 4.94
C LEU A 439 -13.37 -18.31 4.19
N ARG A 440 -12.86 -18.97 3.15
CA ARG A 440 -11.82 -18.41 2.29
C ARG A 440 -12.32 -17.10 1.66
N GLN A 441 -11.52 -16.04 1.77
CA GLN A 441 -11.89 -14.70 1.28
C GLN A 441 -11.17 -14.30 -0.01
N SER A 442 -10.10 -15.02 -0.38
CA SER A 442 -9.33 -14.75 -1.60
C SER A 442 -9.15 -16.04 -2.39
N ALA A 443 -9.48 -16.00 -3.69
CA ALA A 443 -9.34 -17.13 -4.60
C ALA A 443 -7.87 -17.56 -4.80
N ASN A 444 -6.94 -16.63 -4.62
CA ASN A 444 -5.50 -16.84 -4.78
C ASN A 444 -4.82 -17.28 -3.49
N GLN A 445 -5.52 -17.20 -2.36
CA GLN A 445 -5.02 -17.74 -1.10
C GLN A 445 -5.22 -19.25 -1.07
N ALA A 446 -4.11 -19.99 -1.06
CA ALA A 446 -4.14 -21.40 -0.66
C ALA A 446 -4.32 -21.48 0.85
N LEU A 447 -5.27 -22.32 1.28
CA LEU A 447 -5.52 -22.64 2.68
C LEU A 447 -5.42 -24.16 2.86
N TYR A 448 -4.65 -24.60 3.84
CA TYR A 448 -4.48 -26.02 4.13
C TYR A 448 -4.97 -26.35 5.53
N HIS A 449 -5.65 -27.47 5.67
CA HIS A 449 -6.06 -28.04 6.95
C HIS A 449 -5.04 -29.09 7.39
N LEU A 450 -4.48 -28.90 8.58
CA LEU A 450 -3.66 -29.91 9.25
C LEU A 450 -4.33 -30.40 10.53
N ASP A 451 -4.03 -31.64 10.90
CA ASP A 451 -4.42 -32.20 12.20
C ASP A 451 -3.58 -31.64 13.36
N ALA A 452 -3.83 -32.15 14.57
CA ALA A 452 -3.11 -31.75 15.78
C ALA A 452 -1.62 -32.10 15.77
N ALA A 453 -1.19 -33.06 14.94
CA ALA A 453 0.20 -33.49 14.76
C ALA A 453 0.86 -32.84 13.52
N LEU A 454 0.23 -31.81 12.94
CA LEU A 454 0.66 -31.14 11.70
C LEU A 454 0.63 -32.06 10.45
N GLY A 455 -0.13 -33.16 10.51
CA GLY A 455 -0.43 -34.03 9.37
C GLY A 455 -1.43 -33.38 8.42
N TYR A 456 -1.24 -33.55 7.12
CA TYR A 456 -2.12 -32.97 6.10
C TYR A 456 -3.46 -33.70 6.04
N ILE A 457 -4.56 -32.95 6.15
CA ILE A 457 -5.93 -33.46 6.00
C ILE A 457 -6.52 -33.08 4.64
N GLY A 458 -6.35 -31.83 4.22
CA GLY A 458 -6.95 -31.36 2.97
C GLY A 458 -6.69 -29.88 2.67
N MET A 459 -7.14 -29.44 1.51
CA MET A 459 -7.19 -28.02 1.16
C MET A 459 -8.53 -27.46 1.61
N ILE A 460 -8.54 -26.24 2.15
CA ILE A 460 -9.76 -25.53 2.53
C ILE A 460 -10.16 -24.67 1.32
N ASP A 461 -10.95 -25.27 0.44
CA ASP A 461 -11.56 -24.56 -0.67
C ASP A 461 -12.86 -23.87 -0.24
N ALA A 462 -13.29 -22.90 -1.03
CA ALA A 462 -14.67 -22.45 -0.92
C ALA A 462 -15.53 -23.63 -1.39
N ALA A 463 -16.31 -24.25 -0.51
CA ALA A 463 -17.30 -25.23 -0.93
C ALA A 463 -18.19 -24.58 -1.99
N GLU A 464 -18.61 -25.33 -3.02
CA GLU A 464 -19.61 -24.88 -3.99
C GLU A 464 -20.86 -24.41 -3.22
N GLY A 465 -21.02 -23.09 -3.04
CA GLY A 465 -22.17 -22.52 -2.32
C GLY A 465 -21.90 -21.76 -1.01
N ASP A 466 -20.70 -21.20 -0.79
CA ASP A 466 -20.41 -20.29 0.36
C ASP A 466 -20.46 -20.95 1.76
N GLU A 467 -20.51 -22.29 1.85
CA GLU A 467 -20.55 -22.97 3.15
C GLU A 467 -19.20 -22.84 3.91
N PRO A 468 -19.19 -22.36 5.16
CA PRO A 468 -17.97 -22.25 5.95
C PRO A 468 -17.38 -23.62 6.30
N PHE A 469 -16.07 -23.76 6.16
CA PHE A 469 -15.32 -24.93 6.62
C PHE A 469 -15.19 -24.93 8.14
N VAL A 470 -15.48 -26.04 8.80
CA VAL A 470 -15.33 -26.15 10.27
C VAL A 470 -13.92 -26.67 10.61
N LEU A 471 -13.08 -25.83 11.19
CA LEU A 471 -11.80 -26.23 11.76
C LEU A 471 -11.99 -26.77 13.19
N PRO A 472 -11.70 -28.07 13.45
CA PRO A 472 -11.89 -28.64 14.78
C PRO A 472 -10.89 -28.06 15.81
N PRO A 473 -11.23 -28.09 17.12
CA PRO A 473 -10.28 -27.76 18.18
C PRO A 473 -9.02 -28.65 18.10
N GLY A 474 -7.85 -28.04 18.31
CA GLY A 474 -6.54 -28.67 18.20
C GLY A 474 -5.99 -28.79 16.78
N HIS A 475 -6.81 -28.57 15.74
CA HIS A 475 -6.37 -28.60 14.34
C HIS A 475 -5.82 -27.24 13.89
N HIS A 476 -5.13 -27.25 12.75
CA HIS A 476 -4.44 -26.09 12.22
C HIS A 476 -4.96 -25.67 10.84
N VAL A 477 -4.96 -24.37 10.59
CA VAL A 477 -5.04 -23.79 9.25
C VAL A 477 -3.70 -23.19 8.86
N VAL A 478 -3.24 -23.47 7.64
CA VAL A 478 -2.07 -22.83 7.04
C VAL A 478 -2.53 -21.76 6.09
N ALA A 479 -2.11 -20.51 6.32
CA ALA A 479 -2.40 -19.36 5.46
C ALA A 479 -1.13 -18.53 5.27
N GLY A 480 -0.60 -18.50 4.04
CA GLY A 480 0.72 -17.91 3.78
C GLY A 480 1.79 -18.60 4.61
N HIS A 481 2.54 -17.85 5.41
CA HIS A 481 3.59 -18.41 6.28
C HIS A 481 3.05 -18.97 7.60
N TYR A 482 1.79 -18.70 7.92
CA TYR A 482 1.28 -18.87 9.28
C TYR A 482 0.55 -20.19 9.43
N VAL A 483 0.96 -21.00 10.41
CA VAL A 483 0.28 -22.23 10.81
C VAL A 483 -0.44 -21.95 12.13
N LEU A 484 -1.76 -21.76 12.05
CA LEU A 484 -2.58 -21.30 13.16
C LEU A 484 -3.41 -22.46 13.72
N ARG A 485 -3.21 -22.80 14.99
CA ARG A 485 -3.99 -23.80 15.73
C ARG A 485 -5.20 -23.15 16.38
N TYR A 486 -6.37 -23.76 16.27
CA TYR A 486 -7.54 -23.34 17.02
C TYR A 486 -7.63 -24.07 18.37
N ASP A 487 -7.66 -23.32 19.47
CA ASP A 487 -7.84 -23.82 20.82
C ASP A 487 -9.21 -23.36 21.33
N ALA A 488 -10.11 -24.28 21.68
CA ALA A 488 -11.50 -23.98 22.07
C ALA A 488 -11.67 -23.55 23.55
#